data_AF-A0A9P7KI16-F1
#
_entry.id   AF-A0A9P7KI16-F1
#
_cell.length_a   1.000
_cell.length_b   1.000
_cell.length_c   1.000
_cell.angle_alpha   90.00
_cell.angle_beta   90.00
_cell.angle_gamma   90.00
#
_symmetry.space_group_name_H-M   'P 1'
#
loop_
_entity.id
_entity.type
_entity.pdbx_description
1 polymer ?
#
loop_
_entity_poly.entity_id
_entity_poly.type
_entity_poly.pdbx_seq_one_letter_code
_entity_poly.pdbx_strand_id
1 'polypeptide(L)'
;MARKIYHGLPAISSLPLVNSTHAQNKSLSGSTQEILTLQGVGWLKRKAIAVATITLNVKHHKDDQGVEYIDIDQTLTGGIPGTTEKRTLTWTERENEDHMFGAVIGKSRRVKVDELEDDFLKRDWTTDTLEHGV
;
A
#
# COMPACT_ATOMS: atom_id res chain seq x y z
N MET A 1 2.00 16.67 15.37
CA MET A 1 3.21 16.53 14.52
C MET A 1 2.92 15.41 13.53
N ALA A 2 2.55 15.73 12.29
CA ALA A 2 2.20 14.72 11.29
C ALA A 2 3.46 13.95 10.87
N ARG A 3 3.39 12.61 10.82
CA ARG A 3 4.52 11.79 10.37
C ARG A 3 4.38 11.55 8.87
N LYS A 4 5.43 11.87 8.11
CA LYS A 4 5.52 11.53 6.69
C LYS A 4 5.89 10.05 6.60
N ILE A 5 4.89 9.19 6.43
CA ILE A 5 5.10 7.74 6.32
C ILE A 5 5.20 7.41 4.83
N TYR A 6 6.39 7.02 4.39
CA TYR A 6 6.59 6.43 3.07
C TYR A 6 6.21 4.95 3.14
N HIS A 7 5.00 4.60 2.69
CA HIS A 7 4.64 3.21 2.48
C HIS A 7 5.26 2.73 1.18
N GLY A 8 6.41 2.04 1.26
CA GLY A 8 6.86 1.15 0.20
C GLY A 8 6.04 -0.13 0.25
N LEU A 9 4.93 -0.18 -0.49
CA LEU A 9 4.27 -1.46 -0.72
C LEU A 9 5.14 -2.31 -1.66
N PRO A 10 5.19 -3.65 -1.47
CA PRO A 10 5.75 -4.54 -2.47
C PRO A 10 4.99 -4.36 -3.79
N ALA A 11 5.75 -4.44 -4.88
CA ALA A 11 5.34 -4.21 -6.26
C ALA A 11 3.93 -4.77 -6.54
N ILE A 12 2.97 -3.87 -6.77
CA ILE A 12 1.72 -4.21 -7.43
C ILE A 12 2.12 -4.46 -8.88
N SER A 13 2.16 -5.74 -9.28
CA SER A 13 2.29 -6.10 -10.68
C SER A 13 1.22 -5.35 -11.46
N SER A 14 1.67 -4.45 -12.31
CA SER A 14 0.97 -3.86 -13.43
C SER A 14 0.00 -4.83 -14.09
N LEU A 15 -1.26 -4.65 -13.76
CA LEU A 15 -2.34 -5.17 -14.55
C LEU A 15 -3.15 -3.94 -14.99
N PRO A 16 -3.80 -3.95 -16.18
CA PRO A 16 -4.84 -2.97 -16.50
C PRO A 16 -5.78 -2.84 -15.30
N LEU A 17 -6.36 -1.67 -14.99
CA LEU A 17 -7.25 -1.41 -13.85
C LEU A 17 -7.94 -2.68 -13.28
N VAL A 18 -7.27 -3.40 -12.38
CA VAL A 18 -7.68 -4.73 -11.91
C VAL A 18 -7.97 -4.64 -10.43
N ASN A 19 -9.16 -5.13 -10.08
CA ASN A 19 -9.52 -5.36 -8.71
C ASN A 19 -9.00 -6.73 -8.30
N SER A 20 -8.34 -6.82 -7.16
CA SER A 20 -7.70 -8.05 -6.71
C SER A 20 -7.82 -8.24 -5.20
N THR A 21 -7.74 -9.50 -4.78
CA THR A 21 -7.71 -9.87 -3.36
C THR A 21 -6.46 -10.70 -3.08
N HIS A 22 -5.67 -10.29 -2.09
CA HIS A 22 -4.40 -10.92 -1.74
C HIS A 22 -4.37 -11.27 -0.26
N ALA A 23 -4.29 -12.56 0.07
CA ALA A 23 -4.08 -13.02 1.43
C ALA A 23 -2.58 -13.13 1.73
N GLN A 24 -2.15 -12.63 2.88
CA GLN A 24 -0.76 -12.70 3.33
C GLN A 24 -0.32 -14.14 3.53
N ASN A 25 0.80 -14.51 2.91
CA ASN A 25 1.47 -15.77 3.22
C ASN A 25 2.37 -15.61 4.45
N LYS A 26 1.91 -16.12 5.61
CA LYS A 26 2.62 -16.00 6.89
C LYS A 26 3.93 -16.79 6.93
N SER A 27 4.06 -17.91 6.20
CA SER A 27 5.29 -18.72 6.23
C SER A 27 6.43 -18.07 5.45
N LEU A 28 6.11 -17.20 4.50
CA LEU A 28 7.06 -16.40 3.72
C LEU A 28 7.20 -14.96 4.24
N SER A 29 6.54 -14.62 5.34
CA SER A 29 6.57 -13.27 5.94
C SER A 29 7.53 -13.20 7.13
N GLY A 30 8.31 -12.11 7.22
CA GLY A 30 9.07 -11.76 8.41
C GLY A 30 8.21 -11.14 9.53
N SER A 31 8.84 -10.87 10.68
CA SER A 31 8.19 -10.19 11.81
C SER A 31 7.94 -8.71 11.51
N THR A 32 6.72 -8.23 11.80
CA THR A 32 6.35 -6.81 11.70
C THR A 32 6.56 -6.03 13.02
N GLN A 33 7.04 -6.69 14.07
CA GLN A 33 7.10 -6.12 15.42
C GLN A 33 7.96 -4.86 15.51
N GLU A 34 9.16 -4.90 14.92
CA GLU A 34 10.12 -3.81 15.00
C GLU A 34 9.60 -2.57 14.28
N ILE A 35 9.17 -2.73 13.01
CA ILE A 35 8.66 -1.61 12.22
C ILE A 35 7.42 -0.97 12.85
N LEU A 36 6.48 -1.77 13.38
CA LEU A 36 5.30 -1.24 14.06
C LEU A 36 5.65 -0.56 15.39
N THR A 37 6.69 -1.02 16.08
CA THR A 37 7.19 -0.36 17.30
C THR A 37 7.77 1.02 16.96
N LEU A 38 8.60 1.11 15.92
CA LEU A 38 9.16 2.38 15.44
C LEU A 38 8.08 3.37 14.98
N GLN A 39 6.99 2.85 14.42
CA GLN A 39 5.82 3.65 14.03
C GLN A 39 4.93 4.06 15.21
N GLY A 40 5.22 3.63 16.43
CA GLY A 40 4.46 4.00 17.63
C GLY A 40 3.15 3.23 17.83
N VAL A 41 2.95 2.14 17.09
CA VAL A 41 1.75 1.30 17.22
C VAL A 41 1.76 0.61 18.57
N GLY A 42 0.71 0.75 19.39
CA GLY A 42 0.65 0.21 20.75
C GLY A 42 0.81 -1.32 20.83
N TRP A 43 1.37 -1.81 21.94
CA TRP A 43 1.76 -3.23 22.12
C TRP A 43 0.64 -4.24 21.83
N LEU A 44 -0.59 -3.97 22.31
CA LEU A 44 -1.76 -4.84 22.07
C LEU A 44 -2.08 -4.97 20.58
N LYS A 45 -2.09 -3.86 19.83
CA LYS A 45 -2.33 -3.86 18.37
C LYS A 45 -1.24 -4.67 17.65
N ARG A 46 0.03 -4.51 18.03
CA ARG A 46 1.14 -5.27 17.43
C ARG A 46 1.02 -6.77 17.67
N LYS A 47 0.55 -7.20 18.84
CA LYS A 47 0.30 -8.62 19.13
C LYS A 47 -0.83 -9.18 18.28
N ALA A 48 -1.94 -8.44 18.12
CA ALA A 48 -3.04 -8.84 17.25
C ALA A 48 -2.59 -9.01 15.79
N ILE A 49 -1.82 -8.05 15.26
CA ILE A 49 -1.27 -8.12 13.89
C ILE A 49 -0.32 -9.31 13.73
N ALA A 50 0.50 -9.61 14.74
CA ALA A 50 1.44 -10.72 14.67
C ALA A 50 0.77 -12.07 14.51
N VAL A 51 -0.42 -12.28 15.09
CA VAL A 51 -1.15 -13.55 15.00
C VAL A 51 -2.15 -13.58 13.83
N ALA A 52 -2.64 -12.44 13.37
CA ALA A 52 -3.57 -12.36 12.26
C ALA A 52 -2.87 -12.58 10.91
N THR A 53 -3.60 -13.19 9.97
CA THR A 53 -3.36 -13.08 8.53
C THR A 53 -4.10 -11.86 8.01
N ILE A 54 -3.40 -11.01 7.25
CA ILE A 54 -3.97 -9.83 6.59
C ILE A 54 -4.40 -10.21 5.17
N THR A 55 -5.57 -9.74 4.76
CA THR A 55 -6.07 -9.81 3.38
C THR A 55 -6.24 -8.39 2.84
N LEU A 56 -5.67 -8.12 1.67
CA LEU A 56 -5.84 -6.86 0.95
C LEU A 56 -6.91 -7.04 -0.12
N ASN A 57 -7.85 -6.09 -0.21
CA ASN A 57 -8.78 -5.96 -1.32
C ASN A 57 -8.45 -4.65 -2.04
N VAL A 58 -7.92 -4.77 -3.25
CA VAL A 58 -7.48 -3.64 -4.07
C VAL A 58 -8.55 -3.36 -5.11
N LYS A 59 -8.95 -2.10 -5.24
CA LYS A 59 -9.78 -1.61 -6.33
C LYS A 59 -9.01 -0.55 -7.10
N HIS A 60 -8.84 -0.77 -8.39
CA HIS A 60 -8.13 0.15 -9.26
C HIS A 60 -9.09 0.66 -10.32
N HIS A 61 -9.31 1.97 -10.37
CA HIS A 61 -10.27 2.57 -11.29
C HIS A 61 -9.84 3.95 -11.76
N LYS A 62 -10.51 4.45 -12.80
CA LYS A 62 -10.44 5.83 -13.26
C LYS A 62 -11.80 6.50 -13.13
N ASP A 63 -11.79 7.80 -12.83
CA ASP A 63 -13.01 8.61 -12.93
C ASP A 63 -13.29 9.07 -14.37
N ASP A 64 -14.40 9.80 -14.56
CA ASP A 64 -14.80 10.35 -15.86
C ASP A 64 -13.79 11.35 -16.44
N GLN A 65 -12.90 11.90 -15.61
CA GLN A 65 -11.83 12.80 -16.02
C GLN A 65 -10.53 12.06 -16.33
N GLY A 66 -10.50 10.72 -16.19
CA GLY A 66 -9.35 9.87 -16.41
C GLY A 66 -8.34 9.84 -15.27
N VAL A 67 -8.66 10.44 -14.11
CA VAL A 67 -7.80 10.41 -12.92
C VAL A 67 -7.82 9.01 -12.33
N GLU A 68 -6.66 8.49 -11.98
CA GLU A 68 -6.48 7.12 -11.49
C GLU A 68 -6.53 7.04 -9.96
N TYR A 69 -7.26 6.05 -9.46
CA TYR A 69 -7.51 5.81 -8.04
C TYR A 69 -7.22 4.36 -7.68
N ILE A 70 -6.55 4.17 -6.55
CA ILE A 70 -6.31 2.85 -5.95
C ILE A 70 -6.85 2.88 -4.53
N ASP A 71 -7.90 2.11 -4.28
CA ASP A 71 -8.45 1.89 -2.95
C ASP A 71 -7.99 0.52 -2.44
N ILE A 72 -7.46 0.47 -1.21
CA ILE A 72 -6.97 -0.75 -0.58
C ILE A 72 -7.65 -0.90 0.77
N ASP A 73 -8.51 -1.90 0.88
CA ASP A 73 -9.14 -2.28 2.14
C ASP A 73 -8.43 -3.49 2.74
N GLN A 74 -7.94 -3.35 3.96
CA GLN A 74 -7.30 -4.45 4.69
C GLN A 74 -8.29 -5.11 5.64
N THR A 75 -8.29 -6.44 5.69
CA THR A 75 -9.03 -7.21 6.68
C THR A 75 -8.11 -8.20 7.38
N LEU A 76 -8.27 -8.35 8.68
CA LEU A 76 -7.58 -9.35 9.48
C LEU A 76 -8.42 -10.63 9.52
N THR A 77 -7.76 -11.75 9.84
CA THR A 77 -8.43 -13.05 10.04
C THR A 77 -9.62 -12.91 10.98
N GLY A 78 -10.74 -13.54 10.62
CA GLY A 78 -12.01 -13.39 11.35
C GLY A 78 -12.85 -12.19 10.90
N GLY A 79 -12.45 -11.49 9.83
CA GLY A 79 -13.25 -10.39 9.25
C GLY A 79 -13.11 -9.07 10.00
N ILE A 80 -12.11 -8.95 10.88
CA ILE A 80 -11.84 -7.72 11.62
C ILE A 80 -11.33 -6.67 10.62
N PRO A 81 -11.98 -5.50 10.50
CA PRO A 81 -11.48 -4.43 9.64
C PRO A 81 -10.08 -3.97 10.07
N GLY A 82 -9.17 -3.88 9.10
CA GLY A 82 -7.88 -3.22 9.25
C GLY A 82 -7.96 -1.78 8.76
N THR A 83 -6.87 -1.28 8.18
CA THR A 83 -6.79 0.07 7.60
C THR A 83 -7.40 0.11 6.19
N THR A 84 -7.86 1.29 5.79
CA THR A 84 -8.20 1.61 4.40
C THR A 84 -7.23 2.66 3.91
N GLU A 85 -6.62 2.42 2.75
CA GLU A 85 -5.76 3.38 2.07
C GLU A 85 -6.37 3.79 0.74
N LYS A 86 -6.53 5.10 0.52
CA LYS A 86 -7.06 5.66 -0.72
C LYS A 86 -5.98 6.48 -1.41
N ARG A 87 -5.61 6.09 -2.62
CA ARG A 87 -4.61 6.77 -3.42
C ARG A 87 -5.27 7.41 -4.63
N THR A 88 -4.90 8.66 -4.89
CA THR A 88 -5.27 9.38 -6.10
C THR A 88 -3.98 9.83 -6.77
N LEU A 89 -3.72 9.31 -7.97
CA LEU A 89 -2.41 9.37 -8.63
C LEU A 89 -2.15 10.72 -9.33
N THR A 90 -2.26 11.82 -8.59
CA THR A 90 -2.08 13.20 -9.09
C THR A 90 -0.82 13.88 -8.57
N TRP A 91 -0.03 13.20 -7.74
CA TRP A 91 1.12 13.75 -7.01
C TRP A 91 0.82 14.91 -6.06
N THR A 92 -0.44 15.09 -5.69
CA THR A 92 -0.89 16.09 -4.71
C THR A 92 -0.87 15.51 -3.30
N GLU A 93 -0.34 16.28 -2.34
CA GLU A 93 -0.39 15.90 -0.92
C GLU A 93 -1.83 15.88 -0.40
N ARG A 94 -2.13 14.87 0.41
CA ARG A 94 -3.44 14.68 1.04
C ARG A 94 -3.24 14.22 2.48
N GLU A 95 -4.01 14.83 3.37
CA GLU A 95 -4.08 14.43 4.77
C GLU A 95 -5.02 13.24 4.93
N ASN A 96 -4.66 12.31 5.81
CA ASN A 96 -5.51 11.21 6.22
C ASN A 96 -5.31 10.95 7.72
N GLU A 97 -6.41 10.75 8.44
CA GLU A 97 -6.37 10.32 9.84
C GLU A 97 -6.56 8.80 9.87
N ASP A 98 -5.49 8.07 10.12
CA ASP A 98 -5.50 6.61 10.16
C ASP A 98 -5.59 6.12 11.62
N HIS A 99 -6.45 5.15 11.90
CA HIS A 99 -6.63 4.66 13.28
C HIS A 99 -5.47 3.80 13.80
N MET A 100 -4.57 3.33 12.92
CA MET A 100 -3.35 2.62 13.25
C MET A 100 -2.15 3.56 13.37
N PHE A 101 -2.03 4.53 12.46
CA PHE A 101 -0.84 5.38 12.30
C PHE A 101 -1.04 6.85 12.72
N GLY A 102 -2.28 7.27 13.01
CA GLY A 102 -2.66 8.65 13.30
C GLY A 102 -2.67 9.53 12.05
N ALA A 103 -2.41 10.82 12.24
CA ALA A 103 -2.30 11.79 11.15
C ALA A 103 -1.12 11.49 10.21
N VAL A 104 -1.44 11.21 8.94
CA VAL A 104 -0.48 10.97 7.85
C VAL A 104 -0.72 11.94 6.68
N ILE A 105 0.36 12.26 5.96
CA ILE A 105 0.30 13.01 4.69
C ILE A 105 0.87 12.13 3.59
N GLY A 106 0.06 11.82 2.60
CA GLY A 106 0.42 10.97 1.46
C GLY A 106 0.32 11.71 0.13
N LYS A 107 1.15 11.30 -0.84
CA LYS A 107 0.98 11.62 -2.26
C LYS A 107 1.45 10.43 -3.09
N SER A 108 0.83 10.24 -4.25
CA SER A 108 1.11 9.09 -5.12
C SER A 108 1.00 9.52 -6.59
N ARG A 109 1.78 8.87 -7.45
CA ARG A 109 1.79 9.01 -8.90
C ARG A 109 2.42 7.76 -9.51
N ARG A 110 2.17 7.52 -10.80
CA ARG A 110 3.03 6.63 -11.58
C ARG A 110 4.39 7.27 -11.82
N VAL A 111 5.44 6.47 -11.87
CA VAL A 111 6.79 6.91 -12.25
C VAL A 111 7.34 6.02 -13.35
N LYS A 112 8.19 6.58 -14.20
CA LYS A 112 8.92 5.75 -15.16
C LYS A 112 10.03 4.97 -14.44
N VAL A 113 10.38 3.82 -14.99
CA VAL A 113 11.40 2.94 -14.39
C VAL A 113 12.79 3.59 -14.34
N ASP A 114 13.10 4.48 -15.29
CA ASP A 114 14.34 5.26 -15.29
C ASP A 114 14.40 6.33 -14.18
N GLU A 115 13.27 6.73 -13.60
CA GLU A 115 13.21 7.62 -12.44
C GLU A 115 13.47 6.88 -11.11
N LEU A 116 13.51 5.55 -11.10
CA LEU A 116 13.74 4.76 -9.88
C LEU A 116 15.24 4.74 -9.53
N GLU A 117 15.55 4.86 -8.24
CA GLU A 117 16.95 4.81 -7.79
C GLU A 117 17.45 3.37 -7.60
N ASP A 118 16.59 2.48 -7.09
CA ASP A 118 16.93 1.10 -6.78
C ASP A 118 16.87 0.20 -8.02
N ASP A 119 17.99 -0.43 -8.37
CA ASP A 119 18.09 -1.34 -9.51
C ASP A 119 17.21 -2.59 -9.40
N PHE A 120 16.88 -3.03 -8.18
CA PHE A 120 15.93 -4.11 -7.96
C PHE A 120 14.54 -3.71 -8.48
N LEU A 121 14.12 -2.47 -8.22
CA LEU A 121 12.80 -1.97 -8.64
C LEU A 121 12.68 -1.71 -10.14
N LYS A 122 13.78 -1.83 -10.91
CA LYS A 122 13.79 -1.60 -12.36
C LYS A 122 13.55 -2.84 -13.21
N ARG A 123 13.51 -4.02 -12.60
CA ARG A 123 13.57 -5.31 -13.30
C ARG A 123 12.22 -6.02 -13.32
N ASP A 124 12.10 -6.99 -14.21
CA ASP A 124 10.99 -7.95 -14.28
C ASP A 124 9.58 -7.35 -14.47
N TRP A 125 9.51 -6.11 -14.96
CA TRP A 125 8.27 -5.49 -15.40
C TRP A 125 7.84 -5.99 -16.77
N THR A 126 6.53 -6.17 -16.97
CA THR A 126 5.97 -6.46 -18.28
C THR A 126 6.04 -5.22 -19.18
N THR A 127 6.07 -5.43 -20.50
CA THR A 127 6.23 -4.34 -21.48
C THR A 127 5.19 -3.22 -21.35
N ASP A 128 3.93 -3.57 -21.08
CA ASP A 128 2.83 -2.62 -20.86
C ASP A 128 3.06 -1.74 -19.63
N THR A 129 3.71 -2.27 -18.59
CA THR A 129 4.13 -1.46 -17.42
C THR A 129 5.14 -0.41 -17.79
N LEU A 130 6.14 -0.79 -18.58
CA LEU A 130 7.23 0.09 -18.96
C LEU A 130 6.69 1.26 -19.79
N GLU A 131 5.64 1.01 -20.57
CA GLU A 131 4.93 2.03 -21.34
C GLU A 131 4.13 3.01 -20.45
N HIS A 132 3.41 2.49 -19.45
CA HIS A 132 2.47 3.28 -18.64
C HIS A 132 3.04 3.81 -17.31
N GLY A 133 4.24 3.36 -16.92
CA GLY A 133 4.86 3.65 -15.64
C GLY A 133 4.40 2.70 -14.51
N VAL A 134 5.25 2.59 -13.49
CA VAL A 134 5.01 1.79 -12.27
C VAL A 134 4.30 2.59 -11.20
#